data_AF-A0A3D4M9D0-F1
#
_entry.id   AF-A0A3D4M9D0-F1
#
_cell.length_a   1.000
_cell.length_b   1.000
_cell.length_c   1.000
_cell.angle_alpha   90.00
_cell.angle_beta   90.00
_cell.angle_gamma   90.00
#
_symmetry.space_group_name_H-M   'P 1'
#
loop_
_entity.id
_entity.type
_entity.pdbx_description
1 polymer ?
#
loop_
_entity_poly.entity_id
_entity_poly.type
_entity_poly.pdbx_seq_one_letter_code
_entity_poly.pdbx_strand_id
1 'polypeptide(L)'
;MRKTLLFLLTLLFFPHGSFGYEHLSSIYTNIVFSDLCNVREAPSVSAKIIGKVPQLTRVEICYGNRSTDTVAGEAGYWTALQFENQIGYLWHPNLAQGHFKSHIDTDVEFLIHFSAKKGLEIKAFRQNKLLIHKKFKRPNIDHLTGSTTFGKTFNSKGNEVFAIAYNDSLYELFEWNGTELKPSVLKLNDESLLTGKYTHYPYGYINTNDVRLRVAPDSGAVVLATLPAFSKVMIIEPDSVSTVNRTYYHGFWQKVKWDKGFAYVWSEYVDLPIRYIKSNKKENEAFLYSSGGIYVLSDDKIAFQLPEKTYGLDEQEHFIDFGNRGLEEKYQILSACVNAYSCGSSSGDMLYVWNGSKLKFLYFDGGVGDGGLSEYFSLIFPTDPGGIKGKLVKYDAYSESDDAVLDNRCENYGTAFMSEIYSIMEFNGDTLVELPGKHFQVKQFVKAKYPEYQLMHYRFFDGNKDGVEDVAFFLQISNYEHPEKNKTLIGIAFGTLIGTFDTCTVNLNMVKKDFFVVQFNPQPEGLEIVIKYNIGYYAGGGRTTYDQYLFTYDKELKTMVWRSLTSAEGASSDGLFSWQTPETEYFKTNRIRFENVW
;
A
#
# COMPACT_ATOMS: atom_id res chain seq x y z
N MET A 1 -13.40 -16.45 -55.67
CA MET A 1 -12.70 -17.10 -54.54
C MET A 1 -12.26 -16.04 -53.55
N ARG A 2 -12.98 -15.89 -52.44
CA ARG A 2 -12.64 -14.97 -51.34
C ARG A 2 -11.86 -15.75 -50.28
N LYS A 3 -10.67 -15.28 -49.91
CA LYS A 3 -9.92 -15.75 -48.74
C LYS A 3 -10.24 -14.81 -47.59
N THR A 4 -10.86 -15.35 -46.55
CA THR A 4 -11.12 -14.66 -45.27
C THR A 4 -9.92 -14.94 -44.35
N LEU A 5 -9.24 -13.88 -43.93
CA LEU A 5 -8.16 -13.92 -42.96
C LEU A 5 -8.81 -13.86 -41.56
N LEU A 6 -8.74 -14.97 -40.83
CA LEU A 6 -9.24 -15.08 -39.45
C LEU A 6 -8.12 -14.58 -38.51
N PHE A 7 -8.28 -13.38 -37.96
CA PHE A 7 -7.44 -12.87 -36.88
C PHE A 7 -7.83 -13.60 -35.59
N LEU A 8 -6.98 -14.54 -35.17
CA LEU A 8 -7.12 -15.22 -33.89
C LEU A 8 -6.55 -14.29 -32.80
N LEU A 9 -7.44 -13.58 -32.10
CA LEU A 9 -7.09 -12.77 -30.94
C LEU A 9 -6.87 -13.72 -29.75
N THR A 10 -5.63 -14.13 -29.52
CA THR A 10 -5.26 -14.90 -28.32
C THR A 10 -5.26 -13.95 -27.12
N LEU A 11 -6.42 -13.79 -26.48
CA LEU A 11 -6.50 -13.33 -25.10
C LEU A 11 -5.79 -14.36 -24.22
N LEU A 12 -4.56 -14.05 -23.83
CA LEU A 12 -3.82 -14.76 -22.80
C LEU A 12 -4.54 -14.55 -21.46
N PHE A 13 -5.51 -15.41 -21.16
CA PHE A 13 -6.00 -15.59 -19.80
C PHE A 13 -4.86 -16.21 -18.99
N PHE A 14 -4.09 -15.38 -18.29
CA PHE A 14 -3.24 -15.86 -17.21
C PHE A 14 -4.15 -16.47 -16.13
N PRO A 15 -3.97 -17.74 -15.73
CA PRO A 15 -4.74 -18.30 -14.64
C PRO A 15 -4.42 -17.54 -13.35
N HIS A 16 -5.40 -16.76 -12.85
CA HIS A 16 -5.37 -15.89 -11.67
C HIS A 16 -5.27 -16.62 -10.31
N GLY A 17 -4.67 -17.80 -10.26
CA GLY A 17 -4.52 -18.56 -9.04
C GLY A 17 -3.28 -18.16 -8.25
N SER A 18 -3.23 -16.98 -7.60
CA SER A 18 -2.20 -16.65 -6.57
C SER A 18 -2.45 -15.36 -5.75
N PHE A 19 -3.62 -14.72 -5.77
CA PHE A 19 -3.80 -13.39 -5.13
C PHE A 19 -3.93 -13.39 -3.59
N GLY A 20 -4.15 -14.54 -2.95
CA GLY A 20 -4.30 -14.60 -1.48
C GLY A 20 -3.06 -14.22 -0.67
N TYR A 21 -1.88 -14.10 -1.29
CA TYR A 21 -0.61 -13.78 -0.62
C TYR A 21 -0.30 -12.28 -0.56
N GLU A 22 -1.03 -11.42 -1.27
CA GLU A 22 -0.71 -9.99 -1.36
C GLU A 22 -0.83 -9.26 -0.02
N HIS A 23 -1.64 -9.79 0.90
CA HIS A 23 -1.88 -9.22 2.22
C HIS A 23 -0.94 -9.76 3.31
N LEU A 24 -0.07 -10.72 2.99
CA LEU A 24 1.02 -11.10 3.88
C LEU A 24 2.17 -10.10 3.73
N SER A 25 2.94 -9.88 4.79
CA SER A 25 4.13 -9.03 4.71
C SER A 25 5.05 -9.56 3.60
N SER A 26 5.52 -8.67 2.73
CA SER A 26 6.42 -9.01 1.62
C SER A 26 7.56 -9.94 2.06
N ILE A 27 7.77 -11.01 1.29
CA ILE A 27 8.90 -11.94 1.47
C ILE A 27 10.25 -11.36 1.03
N TYR A 28 10.20 -10.22 0.37
CA TYR A 28 11.38 -9.46 -0.02
C TYR A 28 11.39 -8.20 0.83
N THR A 29 12.23 -8.22 1.85
CA THR A 29 12.55 -7.01 2.60
C THR A 29 13.91 -6.52 2.16
N ASN A 30 14.08 -5.20 2.19
CA ASN A 30 15.38 -4.59 2.00
C ASN A 30 16.05 -4.35 3.36
N ILE A 31 15.75 -5.17 4.37
CA ILE A 31 16.27 -5.00 5.73
C ILE A 31 17.33 -6.04 6.00
N VAL A 32 18.46 -5.60 6.54
CA VAL A 32 19.55 -6.50 6.89
C VAL A 32 19.18 -7.38 8.09
N PHE A 33 19.25 -8.70 7.92
CA PHE A 33 19.01 -9.69 8.98
C PHE A 33 20.29 -10.03 9.77
N SER A 34 21.41 -10.24 9.06
CA SER A 34 22.68 -10.63 9.69
C SER A 34 23.26 -9.47 10.51
N ASP A 35 23.90 -9.78 11.65
CA ASP A 35 24.39 -8.79 12.62
C ASP A 35 25.20 -7.65 11.97
N LEU A 36 26.05 -8.01 11.00
CA LEU A 36 26.81 -7.07 10.19
C LEU A 36 27.02 -7.65 8.79
N CYS A 37 26.73 -6.86 7.76
CA CYS A 37 26.87 -7.27 6.36
C CYS A 37 27.97 -6.49 5.67
N ASN A 38 28.82 -7.19 4.93
CA ASN A 38 29.79 -6.53 4.05
C ASN A 38 29.09 -6.12 2.76
N VAL A 39 29.32 -4.87 2.35
CA VAL A 39 29.00 -4.36 1.02
C VAL A 39 30.28 -4.37 0.19
N ARG A 40 30.23 -4.93 -1.00
CA ARG A 40 31.40 -5.17 -1.86
C ARG A 40 31.31 -4.42 -3.17
N GLU A 41 32.45 -4.11 -3.77
CA GLU A 41 32.52 -3.40 -5.07
C GLU A 41 32.02 -4.24 -6.26
N ALA A 42 32.00 -5.57 -6.13
CA ALA A 42 31.55 -6.51 -7.15
C ALA A 42 30.84 -7.71 -6.49
N PRO A 43 29.98 -8.46 -7.22
CA PRO A 43 29.21 -9.57 -6.69
C PRO A 43 30.07 -10.84 -6.47
N SER A 44 31.02 -10.78 -5.53
CA SER A 44 31.92 -11.89 -5.21
C SER A 44 32.48 -11.76 -3.79
N VAL A 45 32.70 -12.88 -3.10
CA VAL A 45 33.37 -12.89 -1.78
C VAL A 45 34.84 -12.46 -1.84
N SER A 46 35.48 -12.51 -3.01
CA SER A 46 36.86 -12.04 -3.21
C SER A 46 36.96 -10.54 -3.51
N ALA A 47 35.85 -9.89 -3.86
CA ALA A 47 35.83 -8.45 -4.17
C ALA A 47 36.11 -7.60 -2.92
N LYS A 48 36.68 -6.42 -3.11
CA LYS A 48 36.96 -5.48 -2.00
C LYS A 48 35.67 -5.14 -1.24
N ILE A 49 35.76 -5.11 0.08
CA ILE A 49 34.70 -4.59 0.95
C ILE A 49 34.78 -3.07 0.90
N ILE A 50 33.73 -2.41 0.44
CA ILE A 50 33.62 -0.95 0.35
C ILE A 50 32.87 -0.35 1.53
N GLY A 51 32.14 -1.17 2.29
CA GLY A 51 31.44 -0.73 3.48
C GLY A 51 30.84 -1.88 4.26
N LYS A 52 30.22 -1.54 5.39
CA LYS A 52 29.47 -2.50 6.20
C LYS A 52 28.15 -1.89 6.64
N VAL A 53 27.11 -2.71 6.65
CA VAL A 53 25.75 -2.33 7.02
C VAL A 53 25.32 -3.18 8.21
N PRO A 54 24.95 -2.58 9.36
CA PRO A 54 24.50 -3.35 10.51
C PRO A 54 23.11 -3.95 10.29
N GLN A 55 22.77 -4.98 11.07
CA GLN A 55 21.40 -5.51 11.11
C GLN A 55 20.35 -4.41 11.34
N LEU A 56 19.13 -4.67 10.90
CA LEU A 56 17.98 -3.76 10.96
C LEU A 56 18.08 -2.52 10.06
N THR A 57 19.21 -2.33 9.37
CA THR A 57 19.32 -1.24 8.40
C THR A 57 18.52 -1.59 7.16
N ARG A 58 17.68 -0.65 6.71
CA ARG A 58 17.04 -0.70 5.40
C ARG A 58 18.04 -0.23 4.33
N VAL A 59 18.25 -1.03 3.30
CA VAL A 59 19.07 -0.71 2.14
C VAL A 59 18.19 -0.39 0.94
N GLU A 60 18.74 0.36 -0.02
CA GLU A 60 18.08 0.71 -1.27
C GLU A 60 18.57 -0.25 -2.36
N ILE A 61 17.73 -1.22 -2.74
CA ILE A 61 18.10 -2.26 -3.70
C ILE A 61 17.95 -1.76 -5.13
N CYS A 62 18.95 -2.04 -5.95
CA CYS A 62 18.94 -1.82 -7.39
C CYS A 62 18.22 -2.98 -8.09
N TYR A 63 17.03 -2.73 -8.63
CA TYR A 63 16.21 -3.80 -9.23
C TYR A 63 16.82 -4.36 -10.52
N GLY A 64 16.66 -5.66 -10.76
CA GLY A 64 17.11 -6.33 -11.99
C GLY A 64 18.60 -6.74 -12.04
N ASN A 65 19.45 -6.24 -11.14
CA ASN A 65 20.87 -6.59 -11.12
C ASN A 65 21.19 -7.64 -10.06
N ARG A 66 20.96 -8.92 -10.41
CA ARG A 66 21.24 -10.08 -9.54
C ARG A 66 22.30 -10.96 -10.18
N SER A 67 23.30 -11.35 -9.39
CA SER A 67 24.32 -12.32 -9.79
C SER A 67 24.25 -13.54 -8.89
N THR A 68 23.84 -14.69 -9.44
CA THR A 68 23.78 -15.96 -8.69
C THR A 68 25.17 -16.41 -8.27
N ASP A 69 25.31 -16.95 -7.07
CA ASP A 69 26.57 -17.46 -6.54
C ASP A 69 26.31 -18.56 -5.49
N THR A 70 27.35 -19.16 -4.93
CA THR A 70 27.29 -20.05 -3.77
C THR A 70 28.34 -19.62 -2.74
N VAL A 71 27.89 -19.09 -1.61
CA VAL A 71 28.77 -18.59 -0.54
C VAL A 71 28.67 -19.53 0.66
N ALA A 72 29.81 -20.08 1.10
CA ALA A 72 29.88 -21.02 2.24
C ALA A 72 28.93 -22.25 2.12
N GLY A 73 28.71 -22.70 0.88
CA GLY A 73 27.83 -23.83 0.55
C GLY A 73 26.34 -23.50 0.61
N GLU A 74 25.97 -22.22 0.63
CA GLU A 74 24.60 -21.73 0.54
C GLU A 74 24.41 -21.07 -0.83
N ALA A 75 23.53 -21.63 -1.65
CA ALA A 75 23.17 -21.04 -2.94
C ALA A 75 22.35 -19.76 -2.72
N GLY A 76 22.55 -18.76 -3.58
CA GLY A 76 21.84 -17.50 -3.49
C GLY A 76 22.25 -16.55 -4.59
N TYR A 77 22.14 -15.25 -4.34
CA TYR A 77 22.55 -14.23 -5.28
C TYR A 77 23.06 -12.97 -4.56
N TRP A 78 23.92 -12.24 -5.25
CA TRP A 78 24.33 -10.89 -4.88
C TRP A 78 23.25 -9.91 -5.33
N THR A 79 22.91 -8.99 -4.43
CA THR A 79 21.96 -7.90 -4.63
C THR A 79 22.75 -6.61 -4.75
N ALA A 80 22.62 -5.92 -5.88
CA ALA A 80 23.14 -4.57 -6.04
C ALA A 80 22.31 -3.59 -5.19
N LEU A 81 22.95 -2.61 -4.59
CA LEU A 81 22.31 -1.57 -3.77
C LEU A 81 23.05 -0.23 -3.90
N GLN A 82 22.32 0.87 -3.73
CA GLN A 82 22.93 2.19 -3.62
C GLN A 82 23.63 2.29 -2.25
N PHE A 83 24.95 2.47 -2.27
CA PHE A 83 25.76 2.57 -1.06
C PHE A 83 26.66 3.79 -1.14
N GLU A 84 26.37 4.80 -0.31
CA GLU A 84 26.99 6.12 -0.41
C GLU A 84 26.79 6.68 -1.83
N ASN A 85 27.86 7.00 -2.55
CA ASN A 85 27.82 7.57 -3.90
C ASN A 85 28.16 6.55 -5.00
N GLN A 86 28.06 5.24 -4.71
CA GLN A 86 28.37 4.18 -5.67
C GLN A 86 27.45 2.96 -5.52
N ILE A 87 27.48 2.07 -6.51
CA ILE A 87 26.81 0.76 -6.38
C ILE A 87 27.69 -0.17 -5.55
N GLY A 88 27.07 -0.79 -4.56
CA GLY A 88 27.65 -1.91 -3.83
C GLY A 88 26.86 -3.20 -4.05
N TYR A 89 27.45 -4.33 -3.66
CA TYR A 89 26.84 -5.64 -3.71
C TYR A 89 26.81 -6.28 -2.32
N LEU A 90 25.63 -6.74 -1.91
CA LEU A 90 25.41 -7.47 -0.66
C LEU A 90 24.89 -8.88 -0.97
N TRP A 91 25.32 -9.86 -0.19
CA TRP A 91 24.86 -11.25 -0.34
C TRP A 91 23.42 -11.40 0.16
N HIS A 92 22.47 -11.71 -0.74
CA HIS A 92 21.03 -11.66 -0.46
C HIS A 92 20.58 -12.48 0.75
N PRO A 93 21.11 -13.69 1.04
CA PRO A 93 20.81 -14.42 2.27
C PRO A 93 21.15 -13.69 3.58
N ASN A 94 21.76 -12.50 3.53
CA ASN A 94 21.89 -11.65 4.71
C ASN A 94 20.72 -10.68 4.92
N LEU A 95 19.77 -10.59 3.99
CA LEU A 95 18.54 -9.81 4.13
C LEU A 95 17.44 -10.65 4.80
N ALA A 96 16.54 -9.97 5.48
CA ALA A 96 15.34 -10.58 6.02
C ALA A 96 14.36 -10.91 4.89
N GLN A 97 13.70 -12.04 5.01
CA GLN A 97 12.63 -12.49 4.13
C GLN A 97 11.24 -12.22 4.73
N GLY A 98 11.16 -11.53 5.85
CA GLY A 98 9.92 -11.08 6.44
C GLY A 98 10.20 -10.01 7.48
N HIS A 99 9.35 -9.00 7.55
CA HIS A 99 9.41 -7.92 8.54
C HIS A 99 8.00 -7.50 8.90
N PHE A 100 7.71 -7.49 10.19
CA PHE A 100 6.47 -6.93 10.72
C PHE A 100 6.70 -6.44 12.15
N LYS A 101 5.81 -5.57 12.63
CA LYS A 101 5.79 -5.11 14.02
C LYS A 101 4.70 -5.83 14.81
N SER A 102 4.92 -5.95 16.11
CA SER A 102 3.92 -6.46 17.04
C SER A 102 2.66 -5.58 17.03
N HIS A 103 1.51 -6.24 17.00
CA HIS A 103 0.17 -5.66 17.14
C HIS A 103 -0.14 -5.23 18.59
N ILE A 104 0.61 -5.73 19.57
CA ILE A 104 0.45 -5.39 21.00
C ILE A 104 1.41 -4.27 21.41
N ASP A 105 2.68 -4.34 20.99
CA ASP A 105 3.71 -3.35 21.27
C ASP A 105 4.46 -3.00 19.99
N THR A 106 3.99 -1.97 19.28
CA THR A 106 4.51 -1.56 17.97
C THR A 106 5.97 -1.09 17.97
N ASP A 107 6.59 -0.96 19.14
CA ASP A 107 8.04 -0.73 19.29
C ASP A 107 8.85 -2.02 19.12
N VAL A 108 8.18 -3.18 19.13
CA VAL A 108 8.77 -4.49 18.86
C VAL A 108 8.59 -4.84 17.39
N GLU A 109 9.69 -5.14 16.72
CA GLU A 109 9.73 -5.59 15.33
C GLU A 109 10.39 -6.95 15.21
N PHE A 110 9.89 -7.74 14.27
CA PHE A 110 10.36 -9.08 13.98
C PHE A 110 11.03 -9.10 12.61
N LEU A 111 12.22 -9.69 12.55
CA LEU A 111 12.86 -10.08 11.29
C LEU A 111 12.80 -11.60 11.17
N ILE A 112 12.35 -12.05 10.00
CA ILE A 112 12.30 -13.47 9.66
C ILE A 112 13.32 -13.74 8.58
N HIS A 113 14.03 -14.85 8.73
CA HIS A 113 14.92 -15.37 7.71
C HIS A 113 14.79 -16.89 7.66
N PHE A 114 14.81 -17.44 6.46
CA PHE A 114 14.78 -18.88 6.23
C PHE A 114 15.91 -19.28 5.28
N SER A 115 16.59 -20.37 5.63
CA SER A 115 17.43 -21.06 4.65
C SER A 115 17.39 -22.56 4.80
N ALA A 116 17.50 -23.27 3.67
CA ALA A 116 17.42 -24.73 3.64
C ALA A 116 18.42 -25.42 4.60
N LYS A 117 19.58 -24.78 4.86
CA LYS A 117 20.62 -25.31 5.75
C LYS A 117 20.39 -24.96 7.22
N LYS A 118 19.87 -23.77 7.52
CA LYS A 118 19.76 -23.25 8.90
C LYS A 118 18.34 -23.40 9.48
N GLY A 119 17.35 -23.66 8.62
CA GLY A 119 15.94 -23.63 8.97
C GLY A 119 15.42 -22.20 9.09
N LEU A 120 14.38 -22.05 9.90
CA LEU A 120 13.75 -20.77 10.18
C LEU A 120 14.48 -20.06 11.34
N GLU A 121 14.84 -18.79 11.15
CA GLU A 121 15.38 -17.92 12.17
C GLU A 121 14.49 -16.69 12.35
N ILE A 122 14.18 -16.38 13.61
CA ILE A 122 13.38 -15.21 13.98
C ILE A 122 14.18 -14.37 14.98
N LYS A 123 14.33 -13.08 14.67
CA LYS A 123 14.88 -12.08 15.58
C LYS A 123 13.77 -11.10 15.96
N ALA A 124 13.71 -10.72 17.23
CA ALA A 124 12.84 -9.64 17.70
C ALA A 124 13.69 -8.50 18.26
N PHE A 125 13.34 -7.28 17.93
CA PHE A 125 14.02 -6.06 18.35
C PHE A 125 13.05 -5.12 19.04
N ARG A 126 13.55 -4.32 19.99
CA ARG A 126 12.85 -3.14 20.50
C ARG A 126 13.79 -1.95 20.44
N GLN A 127 13.40 -0.89 19.74
CA GLN A 127 14.22 0.32 19.59
C GLN A 127 15.67 -0.02 19.17
N ASN A 128 15.83 -0.82 18.12
CA ASN A 128 17.12 -1.31 17.59
C ASN A 128 17.92 -2.23 18.54
N LYS A 129 17.39 -2.63 19.69
CA LYS A 129 18.03 -3.59 20.61
C LYS A 129 17.46 -4.99 20.40
N LEU A 130 18.32 -5.96 20.13
CA LEU A 130 17.94 -7.36 20.00
C LEU A 130 17.37 -7.88 21.33
N LEU A 131 16.12 -8.33 21.32
CA LEU A 131 15.46 -8.97 22.46
C LEU A 131 15.73 -10.48 22.46
N ILE A 132 15.48 -11.12 21.32
CA ILE A 132 15.61 -12.57 21.15
C ILE A 132 16.12 -12.92 19.75
N HIS A 133 16.77 -14.07 19.66
CA HIS A 133 17.11 -14.75 18.40
C HIS A 133 16.81 -16.23 18.58
N LYS A 134 15.82 -16.75 17.84
CA LYS A 134 15.39 -18.15 17.89
C LYS A 134 15.61 -18.82 16.55
N LYS A 135 15.98 -20.09 16.58
CA LYS A 135 16.17 -20.93 15.40
C LYS A 135 15.28 -22.17 15.52
N PHE A 136 14.59 -22.50 14.45
CA PHE A 136 13.67 -23.62 14.36
C PHE A 136 14.09 -24.52 13.19
N LYS A 137 14.34 -25.80 13.50
CA LYS A 137 14.72 -26.77 12.48
C LYS A 137 13.50 -27.11 11.62
N ARG A 138 13.60 -26.88 10.31
CA ARG A 138 12.57 -27.20 9.32
C ARG A 138 13.20 -27.87 8.10
N PRO A 139 13.32 -29.20 8.09
CA PRO A 139 13.69 -29.91 6.88
C PRO A 139 12.54 -29.83 5.86
N ASN A 140 12.86 -29.74 4.57
CA ASN A 140 11.92 -29.88 3.44
C ASN A 140 10.93 -28.71 3.23
N ILE A 141 11.34 -27.47 3.51
CA ILE A 141 10.62 -26.27 3.07
C ILE A 141 11.49 -25.55 2.04
N ASP A 142 10.89 -25.15 0.93
CA ASP A 142 11.61 -24.52 -0.17
C ASP A 142 11.83 -23.01 0.06
N HIS A 143 10.77 -22.28 0.44
CA HIS A 143 10.84 -20.86 0.79
C HIS A 143 9.64 -20.38 1.61
N LEU A 144 9.76 -19.15 2.11
CA LEU A 144 8.69 -18.39 2.74
C LEU A 144 7.79 -17.75 1.68
N THR A 145 6.48 -17.72 1.93
CA THR A 145 5.49 -16.99 1.12
C THR A 145 4.97 -15.74 1.81
N GLY A 146 5.14 -15.64 3.14
CA GLY A 146 4.88 -14.40 3.86
C GLY A 146 4.86 -14.59 5.37
N SER A 147 4.58 -13.50 6.07
CA SER A 147 4.32 -13.51 7.51
C SER A 147 3.28 -12.48 7.87
N THR A 148 2.59 -12.69 8.98
CA THR A 148 1.62 -11.72 9.50
C THR A 148 1.37 -11.97 10.99
N THR A 149 0.90 -10.95 11.70
CA THR A 149 0.46 -11.07 13.09
C THR A 149 -1.05 -10.87 13.19
N PHE A 150 -1.67 -11.65 14.06
CA PHE A 150 -3.10 -11.56 14.39
C PHE A 150 -3.34 -10.77 15.68
N GLY A 151 -2.28 -10.26 16.33
CA GLY A 151 -2.39 -9.72 17.67
C GLY A 151 -2.82 -10.79 18.68
N LYS A 152 -3.65 -10.40 19.65
CA LYS A 152 -4.23 -11.36 20.61
C LYS A 152 -5.42 -12.06 19.98
N THR A 153 -5.44 -13.39 20.06
CA THR A 153 -6.60 -14.20 19.67
C THR A 153 -7.42 -14.59 20.90
N PHE A 154 -8.67 -15.01 20.71
CA PHE A 154 -9.56 -15.39 21.82
C PHE A 154 -8.99 -16.52 22.71
N ASN A 155 -8.12 -17.37 22.14
CA ASN A 155 -7.53 -18.53 22.79
C ASN A 155 -6.04 -18.40 23.13
N SER A 156 -5.41 -17.24 22.88
CA SER A 156 -3.96 -17.05 23.11
C SER A 156 -3.57 -16.74 24.56
N LYS A 157 -4.55 -16.65 25.48
CA LYS A 157 -4.32 -16.29 26.89
C LYS A 157 -3.52 -14.99 27.06
N GLY A 158 -3.74 -14.03 26.17
CA GLY A 158 -3.09 -12.72 26.17
C GLY A 158 -1.76 -12.65 25.41
N ASN A 159 -1.26 -13.77 24.89
CA ASN A 159 -0.10 -13.77 23.99
C ASN A 159 -0.48 -13.21 22.62
N GLU A 160 0.48 -12.60 21.93
CA GLU A 160 0.37 -12.32 20.51
C GLU A 160 0.56 -13.60 19.71
N VAL A 161 -0.26 -13.79 18.67
CA VAL A 161 -0.14 -14.90 17.73
C VAL A 161 0.26 -14.34 16.38
N PHE A 162 1.28 -14.91 15.77
CA PHE A 162 1.66 -14.60 14.39
C PHE A 162 1.92 -15.86 13.59
N ALA A 163 1.76 -15.75 12.28
CA ALA A 163 1.95 -16.83 11.33
C ALA A 163 3.16 -16.56 10.44
N ILE A 164 3.83 -17.66 10.10
CA ILE A 164 4.83 -17.72 9.05
C ILE A 164 4.30 -18.70 8.02
N ALA A 165 4.04 -18.19 6.82
CA ALA A 165 3.52 -18.96 5.71
C ALA A 165 4.66 -19.40 4.79
N TYR A 166 4.51 -20.61 4.26
CA TYR A 166 5.43 -21.26 3.34
C TYR A 166 4.69 -21.58 2.03
N ASN A 167 5.40 -22.20 1.09
CA ASN A 167 4.77 -22.77 -0.09
C ASN A 167 3.74 -23.86 0.29
N ASP A 168 2.82 -24.14 -0.64
CA ASP A 168 1.79 -25.19 -0.53
C ASP A 168 0.69 -24.93 0.51
N SER A 169 0.39 -23.67 0.81
CA SER A 169 -0.59 -23.28 1.85
C SER A 169 -0.25 -23.79 3.26
N LEU A 170 1.00 -24.20 3.50
CA LEU A 170 1.48 -24.58 4.82
C LEU A 170 1.86 -23.32 5.61
N TYR A 171 1.51 -23.30 6.88
CA TYR A 171 1.89 -22.21 7.78
C TYR A 171 2.16 -22.73 9.19
N GLU A 172 2.92 -21.95 9.95
CA GLU A 172 3.20 -22.21 11.36
C GLU A 172 2.82 -21.02 12.22
N LEU A 173 2.22 -21.30 13.37
CA LEU A 173 1.88 -20.29 14.34
C LEU A 173 2.93 -20.20 15.43
N PHE A 174 3.15 -18.99 15.92
CA PHE A 174 4.00 -18.70 17.05
C PHE A 174 3.26 -17.83 18.06
N GLU A 175 3.55 -18.03 19.33
CA GLU A 175 3.08 -17.19 20.42
C GLU A 175 4.23 -16.34 20.98
N TRP A 176 3.95 -15.06 21.17
CA TRP A 176 4.85 -14.08 21.77
C TRP A 176 4.21 -13.40 22.98
N ASN A 177 4.89 -13.43 24.12
CA ASN A 177 4.40 -12.85 25.38
C ASN A 177 5.14 -11.54 25.77
N GLY A 178 5.97 -11.00 24.88
CA GLY A 178 6.84 -9.84 25.15
C GLY A 178 8.27 -10.19 25.55
N THR A 179 8.56 -11.44 25.92
CA THR A 179 9.92 -11.90 26.29
C THR A 179 10.32 -13.24 25.69
N GLU A 180 9.36 -14.14 25.49
CA GLU A 180 9.56 -15.48 24.95
C GLU A 180 8.76 -15.68 23.66
N LEU A 181 9.42 -16.32 22.69
CA LEU A 181 8.83 -16.77 21.44
C LEU A 181 8.85 -18.31 21.38
N LYS A 182 7.69 -18.90 21.14
CA LYS A 182 7.51 -20.36 21.03
C LYS A 182 6.55 -20.74 19.91
N PRO A 183 6.69 -21.94 19.31
CA PRO A 183 5.67 -22.48 18.41
C PRO A 183 4.34 -22.62 19.14
N SER A 184 3.26 -22.33 18.43
CA SER A 184 1.90 -22.43 18.96
C SER A 184 1.20 -23.69 18.46
N VAL A 185 0.34 -24.25 19.31
CA VAL A 185 -0.58 -25.35 18.99
C VAL A 185 -2.03 -24.86 18.87
N LEU A 186 -2.22 -23.53 18.93
CA LEU A 186 -3.54 -22.92 18.79
C LEU A 186 -4.09 -23.20 17.39
N LYS A 187 -5.42 -23.19 17.30
CA LYS A 187 -6.13 -23.17 16.04
C LYS A 187 -6.74 -21.79 15.87
N LEU A 188 -6.58 -21.22 14.68
CA LEU A 188 -7.30 -20.02 14.30
C LEU A 188 -8.76 -20.37 14.05
N ASN A 189 -9.65 -19.43 14.34
CA ASN A 189 -11.06 -19.52 13.96
C ASN A 189 -11.23 -19.32 12.46
N ASP A 190 -10.36 -18.50 11.87
CA ASP A 190 -10.32 -18.22 10.45
C ASP A 190 -8.88 -18.20 9.93
N GLU A 191 -8.68 -18.87 8.80
CA GLU A 191 -7.38 -19.01 8.14
C GLU A 191 -7.39 -18.36 6.74
N SER A 192 -8.40 -17.55 6.43
CA SER A 192 -8.60 -17.01 5.08
C SER A 192 -7.44 -16.10 4.66
N LEU A 193 -6.88 -15.32 5.60
CA LEU A 193 -5.68 -14.50 5.39
C LEU A 193 -4.44 -15.34 4.99
N LEU A 194 -4.35 -16.59 5.45
CA LEU A 194 -3.18 -17.45 5.22
C LEU A 194 -3.35 -18.37 4.01
N THR A 195 -4.60 -18.72 3.69
CA THR A 195 -4.91 -19.79 2.74
C THR A 195 -5.74 -19.32 1.54
N GLY A 196 -6.30 -18.11 1.59
CA GLY A 196 -7.30 -17.62 0.65
C GLY A 196 -8.62 -18.42 0.66
N LYS A 197 -8.80 -19.35 1.61
CA LYS A 197 -9.98 -20.22 1.69
C LYS A 197 -10.95 -19.69 2.73
N TYR A 198 -12.21 -19.58 2.32
CA TYR A 198 -13.30 -19.07 3.14
C TYR A 198 -14.13 -20.19 3.74
N THR A 199 -14.65 -19.95 4.95
CA THR A 199 -15.61 -20.87 5.55
C THR A 199 -16.92 -20.80 4.75
N HIS A 200 -17.41 -21.94 4.27
CA HIS A 200 -18.70 -21.97 3.58
C HIS A 200 -19.84 -21.56 4.52
N TYR A 201 -20.68 -20.62 4.09
CA TYR A 201 -21.84 -20.14 4.84
C TYR A 201 -23.11 -20.27 3.99
N PRO A 202 -23.95 -21.31 4.20
CA PRO A 202 -25.06 -21.63 3.31
C PRO A 202 -26.33 -20.80 3.59
N TYR A 203 -26.23 -19.68 4.30
CA TYR A 203 -27.40 -18.89 4.71
C TYR A 203 -27.36 -17.48 4.13
N GLY A 204 -28.53 -17.01 3.70
CA GLY A 204 -28.78 -15.62 3.38
C GLY A 204 -29.73 -14.99 4.39
N TYR A 205 -29.89 -13.68 4.30
CA TYR A 205 -30.78 -12.91 5.18
C TYR A 205 -31.81 -12.16 4.36
N ILE A 206 -33.07 -12.22 4.81
CA ILE A 206 -34.13 -11.39 4.23
C ILE A 206 -33.80 -9.92 4.48
N ASN A 207 -33.75 -9.08 3.44
CA ASN A 207 -33.28 -7.70 3.57
C ASN A 207 -34.38 -6.65 3.77
N THR A 208 -35.65 -7.05 3.72
CA THR A 208 -36.80 -6.18 3.95
C THR A 208 -37.94 -6.91 4.68
N ASN A 209 -38.93 -6.18 5.18
CA ASN A 209 -40.07 -6.77 5.86
C ASN A 209 -41.09 -7.34 4.86
N ASP A 210 -41.96 -8.21 5.38
CA ASP A 210 -43.10 -8.78 4.66
C ASP A 210 -42.75 -9.56 3.38
N VAL A 211 -41.58 -10.20 3.36
CA VAL A 211 -41.10 -10.97 2.21
C VAL A 211 -41.81 -12.32 2.13
N ARG A 212 -42.47 -12.56 1.00
CA ARG A 212 -43.30 -13.74 0.78
C ARG A 212 -42.50 -14.90 0.20
N LEU A 213 -42.47 -16.01 0.94
CA LEU A 213 -41.99 -17.29 0.45
C LEU A 213 -43.11 -18.01 -0.30
N ARG A 214 -42.81 -18.63 -1.46
CA ARG A 214 -43.81 -19.25 -2.33
C ARG A 214 -43.50 -20.70 -2.68
N VAL A 215 -44.52 -21.46 -3.08
CA VAL A 215 -44.39 -22.88 -3.48
C VAL A 215 -43.68 -23.09 -4.83
N ALA A 216 -43.63 -22.07 -5.69
CA ALA A 216 -43.03 -22.10 -7.02
C ALA A 216 -42.40 -20.73 -7.34
N PRO A 217 -41.44 -20.66 -8.29
CA PRO A 217 -40.77 -19.42 -8.70
C PRO A 217 -41.68 -18.53 -9.57
N ASP A 218 -42.84 -18.15 -9.02
CA ASP A 218 -43.89 -17.39 -9.68
C ASP A 218 -44.55 -16.41 -8.71
N SER A 219 -44.71 -15.15 -9.13
CA SER A 219 -45.34 -14.08 -8.34
C SER A 219 -46.81 -14.32 -7.98
N GLY A 220 -47.50 -15.20 -8.70
CA GLY A 220 -48.87 -15.66 -8.44
C GLY A 220 -48.95 -16.98 -7.65
N ALA A 221 -47.83 -17.65 -7.40
CA ALA A 221 -47.83 -18.91 -6.66
C ALA A 221 -48.28 -18.74 -5.20
N VAL A 222 -48.84 -19.81 -4.61
CA VAL A 222 -49.30 -19.84 -3.22
C VAL A 222 -48.16 -19.40 -2.27
N VAL A 223 -48.48 -18.46 -1.38
CA VAL A 223 -47.58 -17.97 -0.35
C VAL A 223 -47.56 -18.98 0.80
N LEU A 224 -46.38 -19.51 1.12
CA LEU A 224 -46.14 -20.44 2.22
C LEU A 224 -45.94 -19.72 3.56
N ALA A 225 -45.21 -18.61 3.53
CA ALA A 225 -44.87 -17.82 4.71
C ALA A 225 -44.58 -16.37 4.32
N THR A 226 -44.65 -15.48 5.30
CA THR A 226 -44.21 -14.08 5.19
C THR A 226 -43.15 -13.85 6.26
N LEU A 227 -41.97 -13.40 5.85
CA LEU A 227 -40.80 -13.25 6.70
C LEU A 227 -40.52 -11.77 6.99
N PRO A 228 -40.18 -11.40 8.24
CA PRO A 228 -39.62 -10.09 8.53
C PRO A 228 -38.17 -9.98 8.04
N ALA A 229 -37.65 -8.75 8.00
CA ALA A 229 -36.25 -8.49 7.75
C ALA A 229 -35.35 -9.25 8.73
N PHE A 230 -34.15 -9.61 8.27
CA PHE A 230 -33.14 -10.39 8.96
C PHE A 230 -33.52 -11.84 9.30
N SER A 231 -34.63 -12.33 8.75
CA SER A 231 -34.92 -13.76 8.79
C SER A 231 -33.82 -14.54 8.08
N LYS A 232 -33.19 -15.48 8.79
CA LYS A 232 -32.14 -16.36 8.26
C LYS A 232 -32.77 -17.47 7.43
N VAL A 233 -32.35 -17.61 6.17
CA VAL A 233 -32.83 -18.66 5.25
C VAL A 233 -31.66 -19.44 4.69
N MET A 234 -31.78 -20.76 4.57
CA MET A 234 -30.75 -21.61 3.96
C MET A 234 -30.91 -21.60 2.45
N ILE A 235 -29.84 -21.22 1.75
CA ILE A 235 -29.74 -21.13 0.30
C ILE A 235 -29.42 -22.53 -0.25
N ILE A 236 -30.14 -22.96 -1.30
CA ILE A 236 -29.94 -24.27 -1.91
C ILE A 236 -29.21 -24.15 -3.25
N GLU A 237 -29.75 -23.39 -4.20
CA GLU A 237 -29.16 -23.09 -5.51
C GLU A 237 -30.06 -22.07 -6.23
N PRO A 238 -29.55 -21.22 -7.14
CA PRO A 238 -30.39 -20.40 -8.02
C PRO A 238 -31.10 -21.32 -9.05
N ASP A 239 -32.44 -21.39 -9.02
CA ASP A 239 -33.19 -22.44 -9.73
C ASP A 239 -33.71 -21.97 -11.11
N SER A 240 -33.90 -20.65 -11.32
CA SER A 240 -34.37 -20.11 -12.61
C SER A 240 -34.41 -18.57 -12.68
N VAL A 241 -34.05 -18.02 -13.85
CA VAL A 241 -34.32 -16.60 -14.20
C VAL A 241 -35.82 -16.45 -14.49
N SER A 242 -36.46 -15.41 -13.93
CA SER A 242 -37.88 -15.11 -14.18
C SER A 242 -38.04 -13.62 -14.47
N THR A 243 -39.05 -13.26 -15.26
CA THR A 243 -39.35 -11.85 -15.55
C THR A 243 -40.54 -11.43 -14.70
N VAL A 244 -40.28 -10.57 -13.70
CA VAL A 244 -41.36 -9.92 -12.95
C VAL A 244 -41.70 -8.65 -13.70
N ASN A 245 -42.87 -8.64 -14.35
CA ASN A 245 -43.31 -7.66 -15.36
C ASN A 245 -42.50 -7.72 -16.67
N ARG A 246 -43.20 -8.09 -17.76
CA ARG A 246 -42.69 -8.35 -19.13
C ARG A 246 -41.93 -7.21 -19.82
N THR A 247 -41.52 -6.16 -19.10
CA THR A 247 -41.05 -4.94 -19.75
C THR A 247 -39.70 -4.42 -19.26
N TYR A 248 -39.27 -4.55 -17.99
CA TYR A 248 -37.98 -3.91 -17.58
C TYR A 248 -37.17 -4.52 -16.42
N TYR A 249 -37.67 -5.49 -15.62
CA TYR A 249 -36.91 -6.03 -14.47
C TYR A 249 -36.59 -7.52 -14.65
N HIS A 250 -35.30 -7.82 -14.82
CA HIS A 250 -34.77 -9.17 -14.82
C HIS A 250 -34.23 -9.50 -13.42
N GLY A 251 -34.78 -10.55 -12.80
CA GLY A 251 -34.25 -11.12 -11.56
C GLY A 251 -34.43 -12.64 -11.56
N PHE A 252 -34.05 -13.30 -10.48
CA PHE A 252 -34.18 -14.75 -10.37
C PHE A 252 -34.88 -15.13 -9.07
N TRP A 253 -35.55 -16.27 -9.08
CA TRP A 253 -36.09 -16.82 -7.85
C TRP A 253 -35.01 -17.64 -7.15
N GLN A 254 -34.74 -17.29 -5.90
CA GLN A 254 -33.87 -18.04 -5.03
C GLN A 254 -34.65 -19.17 -4.37
N LYS A 255 -34.18 -20.41 -4.55
CA LYS A 255 -34.71 -21.56 -3.80
C LYS A 255 -34.08 -21.57 -2.42
N VAL A 256 -34.93 -21.69 -1.40
CA VAL A 256 -34.53 -21.73 0.01
C VAL A 256 -35.15 -22.92 0.73
N LYS A 257 -34.47 -23.44 1.75
CA LYS A 257 -35.05 -24.43 2.66
C LYS A 257 -36.02 -23.74 3.61
N TRP A 258 -37.25 -24.23 3.69
CA TRP A 258 -38.27 -23.71 4.58
C TRP A 258 -39.11 -24.84 5.17
N ASP A 259 -39.23 -24.87 6.49
CA ASP A 259 -39.84 -25.97 7.25
C ASP A 259 -39.29 -27.35 6.82
N LYS A 260 -40.15 -28.30 6.40
CA LYS A 260 -39.75 -29.63 5.95
C LYS A 260 -39.46 -29.72 4.45
N GLY A 261 -39.52 -28.61 3.71
CA GLY A 261 -39.41 -28.59 2.25
C GLY A 261 -38.62 -27.40 1.72
N PHE A 262 -39.07 -26.91 0.57
CA PHE A 262 -38.46 -25.78 -0.14
C PHE A 262 -39.50 -24.69 -0.40
N ALA A 263 -39.01 -23.47 -0.50
CA ALA A 263 -39.77 -22.33 -0.96
C ALA A 263 -38.93 -21.50 -1.93
N TYR A 264 -39.60 -20.57 -2.61
CA TYR A 264 -38.98 -19.64 -3.54
C TYR A 264 -39.21 -18.21 -3.04
N VAL A 265 -38.16 -17.41 -3.11
CA VAL A 265 -38.14 -15.99 -2.77
C VAL A 265 -37.46 -15.23 -3.89
N TRP A 266 -37.92 -14.01 -4.15
CA TRP A 266 -37.29 -13.17 -5.17
C TRP A 266 -35.90 -12.75 -4.71
N SER A 267 -34.88 -12.88 -5.57
CA SER A 267 -33.47 -12.74 -5.16
C SER A 267 -33.13 -11.35 -4.61
N GLU A 268 -33.80 -10.29 -5.08
CA GLU A 268 -33.59 -8.93 -4.57
C GLU A 268 -33.98 -8.77 -3.08
N TYR A 269 -34.77 -9.69 -2.52
CA TYR A 269 -35.18 -9.67 -1.11
C TYR A 269 -34.30 -10.51 -0.19
N VAL A 270 -33.22 -11.08 -0.72
CA VAL A 270 -32.30 -11.92 0.05
C VAL A 270 -30.87 -11.45 -0.18
N ASP A 271 -30.20 -11.13 0.91
CA ASP A 271 -28.77 -10.88 0.88
C ASP A 271 -28.03 -12.21 0.86
N LEU A 272 -27.39 -12.49 -0.27
CA LEU A 272 -26.68 -13.72 -0.54
C LEU A 272 -25.26 -13.65 0.03
N PRO A 273 -24.77 -14.71 0.68
CA PRO A 273 -23.44 -14.73 1.25
C PRO A 273 -22.37 -14.76 0.14
N ILE A 274 -21.38 -13.86 0.22
CA ILE A 274 -20.24 -13.82 -0.70
C ILE A 274 -18.99 -14.37 0.00
N ARG A 275 -18.66 -13.85 1.18
CA ARG A 275 -17.53 -14.30 2.01
C ARG A 275 -17.92 -14.35 3.48
N TYR A 276 -17.46 -15.38 4.16
CA TYR A 276 -17.69 -15.55 5.58
C TYR A 276 -16.37 -15.90 6.27
N ILE A 277 -15.99 -15.04 7.22
CA ILE A 277 -14.79 -15.19 8.04
C ILE A 277 -15.19 -15.15 9.51
N LYS A 278 -14.55 -15.99 10.32
CA LYS A 278 -14.74 -15.97 11.77
C LYS A 278 -13.71 -15.04 12.40
N SER A 279 -14.09 -14.37 13.49
CA SER A 279 -13.15 -13.51 14.22
C SER A 279 -12.10 -14.37 14.92
N ASN A 280 -10.83 -14.09 14.67
CA ASN A 280 -9.74 -14.67 15.47
C ASN A 280 -9.63 -14.00 16.85
N LYS A 281 -10.27 -12.83 17.02
CA LYS A 281 -10.26 -12.04 18.25
C LYS A 281 -11.33 -12.46 19.26
N LYS A 282 -12.51 -12.88 18.79
CA LYS A 282 -13.62 -13.34 19.64
C LYS A 282 -14.23 -14.63 19.10
N GLU A 283 -14.43 -15.62 19.98
CA GLU A 283 -14.81 -16.99 19.60
C GLU A 283 -16.13 -17.09 18.82
N ASN A 284 -17.15 -16.35 19.25
CA ASN A 284 -18.51 -16.41 18.69
C ASN A 284 -18.86 -15.24 17.78
N GLU A 285 -17.85 -14.50 17.32
CA GLU A 285 -18.03 -13.36 16.42
C GLU A 285 -17.59 -13.76 15.01
N ALA A 286 -18.34 -13.33 14.00
CA ALA A 286 -17.99 -13.56 12.60
C ALA A 286 -18.44 -12.39 11.73
N PHE A 287 -17.85 -12.30 10.55
CA PHE A 287 -18.12 -11.27 9.57
C PHE A 287 -18.59 -11.93 8.28
N LEU A 288 -19.75 -11.50 7.81
CA LEU A 288 -20.34 -11.96 6.56
C LEU A 288 -20.38 -10.80 5.59
N TYR A 289 -19.57 -10.88 4.54
CA TYR A 289 -19.72 -10.04 3.37
C TYR A 289 -20.75 -10.67 2.41
N SER A 290 -21.73 -9.87 1.99
CA SER A 290 -22.91 -10.34 1.26
C SER A 290 -23.32 -9.36 0.16
N SER A 291 -24.27 -9.77 -0.68
CA SER A 291 -24.83 -8.91 -1.73
C SER A 291 -25.55 -7.65 -1.22
N GLY A 292 -25.88 -7.57 0.08
CA GLY A 292 -26.51 -6.39 0.71
C GLY A 292 -25.64 -5.69 1.74
N GLY A 293 -24.34 -5.96 1.76
CA GLY A 293 -23.36 -5.29 2.63
C GLY A 293 -22.64 -6.23 3.59
N ILE A 294 -22.09 -5.67 4.67
CA ILE A 294 -21.33 -6.42 5.68
C ILE A 294 -22.17 -6.61 6.94
N TYR A 295 -22.31 -7.85 7.35
CA TYR A 295 -22.96 -8.26 8.58
C TYR A 295 -21.93 -8.68 9.62
N VAL A 296 -22.13 -8.24 10.87
CA VAL A 296 -21.43 -8.78 12.03
C VAL A 296 -22.37 -9.73 12.74
N LEU A 297 -21.94 -10.98 12.90
CA LEU A 297 -22.69 -12.02 13.59
C LEU A 297 -22.08 -12.25 14.97
N SER A 298 -22.91 -12.27 16.02
CA SER A 298 -22.56 -12.70 17.37
C SER A 298 -23.49 -13.84 17.77
N ASP A 299 -22.92 -15.00 18.13
CA ASP A 299 -23.70 -16.20 18.47
C ASP A 299 -24.73 -16.55 17.38
N ASP A 300 -24.30 -16.52 16.10
CA ASP A 300 -25.10 -16.74 14.89
C ASP A 300 -26.27 -15.76 14.65
N LYS A 301 -26.34 -14.65 15.40
CA LYS A 301 -27.34 -13.58 15.23
C LYS A 301 -26.69 -12.32 14.68
N ILE A 302 -27.43 -11.56 13.88
CA ILE A 302 -26.97 -10.25 13.40
C ILE A 302 -26.85 -9.31 14.60
N ALA A 303 -25.61 -8.92 14.90
CA ALA A 303 -25.29 -7.91 15.90
C ALA A 303 -25.20 -6.51 15.28
N PHE A 304 -24.77 -6.42 14.03
CA PHE A 304 -24.65 -5.17 13.28
C PHE A 304 -24.76 -5.44 11.77
N GLN A 305 -25.24 -4.45 11.02
CA GLN A 305 -25.23 -4.44 9.56
C GLN A 305 -24.70 -3.09 9.07
N LEU A 306 -23.78 -3.13 8.12
CA LEU A 306 -23.40 -1.99 7.29
C LEU A 306 -24.06 -2.18 5.90
N PRO A 307 -25.19 -1.51 5.62
CA PRO A 307 -26.06 -1.81 4.47
C PRO A 307 -25.56 -1.24 3.12
N GLU A 308 -24.39 -0.63 3.09
CA GLU A 308 -23.89 0.04 1.89
C GLU A 308 -23.13 -0.95 1.00
N LYS A 309 -23.58 -1.08 -0.26
CA LYS A 309 -22.76 -1.72 -1.29
C LYS A 309 -21.55 -0.84 -1.51
N THR A 310 -20.40 -1.28 -1.01
CA THR A 310 -19.14 -0.82 -1.57
C THR A 310 -19.11 -1.15 -3.05
N TYR A 311 -18.83 -0.14 -3.87
CA TYR A 311 -18.85 -0.20 -5.33
C TYR A 311 -18.16 -1.43 -5.90
N GLY A 312 -18.77 -2.07 -6.90
CA GLY A 312 -18.07 -2.89 -7.90
C GLY A 312 -17.51 -4.22 -7.44
N LEU A 313 -17.79 -4.64 -6.22
CA LEU A 313 -17.17 -5.81 -5.62
C LEU A 313 -17.70 -7.13 -6.24
N ASP A 314 -16.87 -7.82 -7.05
CA ASP A 314 -17.22 -9.09 -7.74
C ASP A 314 -17.04 -10.32 -6.82
N GLU A 315 -17.66 -11.45 -7.18
CA GLU A 315 -17.64 -12.70 -6.39
C GLU A 315 -16.24 -13.30 -6.17
N GLN A 316 -15.19 -12.77 -6.80
CA GLN A 316 -13.82 -13.26 -6.73
C GLN A 316 -12.97 -12.59 -5.64
N GLU A 317 -13.52 -11.64 -4.89
CA GLU A 317 -12.72 -10.79 -4.02
C GLU A 317 -12.37 -11.39 -2.66
N HIS A 318 -11.31 -10.82 -2.07
CA HIS A 318 -10.84 -11.18 -0.75
C HIS A 318 -11.58 -10.37 0.33
N PHE A 319 -12.01 -11.05 1.38
CA PHE A 319 -12.53 -10.43 2.60
C PHE A 319 -11.69 -10.90 3.79
N ILE A 320 -10.98 -10.01 4.47
CA ILE A 320 -9.87 -10.38 5.37
C ILE A 320 -10.03 -9.70 6.72
N ASP A 321 -9.64 -10.41 7.78
CA ASP A 321 -9.47 -9.88 9.14
C ASP A 321 -7.98 -9.63 9.42
N PHE A 322 -7.62 -8.36 9.56
CA PHE A 322 -6.25 -7.91 9.84
C PHE A 322 -5.96 -7.76 11.34
N GLY A 323 -6.89 -8.12 12.24
CA GLY A 323 -6.74 -7.84 13.67
C GLY A 323 -6.73 -6.34 13.95
N ASN A 324 -6.02 -5.87 14.99
CA ASN A 324 -6.03 -4.45 15.37
C ASN A 324 -4.95 -3.59 14.69
N ARG A 325 -3.96 -4.18 13.99
CA ARG A 325 -2.90 -3.46 13.26
C ARG A 325 -2.16 -2.41 14.12
N GLY A 326 -1.99 -2.69 15.42
CA GLY A 326 -1.34 -1.80 16.39
C GLY A 326 -2.18 -0.61 16.88
N LEU A 327 -3.47 -0.54 16.52
CA LEU A 327 -4.45 0.33 17.18
C LEU A 327 -4.88 -0.27 18.53
N GLU A 328 -5.74 0.44 19.27
CA GLU A 328 -6.27 -0.06 20.55
C GLU A 328 -6.89 -1.46 20.41
N GLU A 329 -6.72 -2.29 21.46
CA GLU A 329 -7.16 -3.69 21.49
C GLU A 329 -8.66 -3.87 21.25
N LYS A 330 -9.50 -2.84 21.42
CA LYS A 330 -10.94 -2.93 21.10
C LYS A 330 -11.25 -2.93 19.60
N TYR A 331 -10.33 -2.43 18.76
CA TYR A 331 -10.52 -2.34 17.32
C TYR A 331 -10.12 -3.62 16.57
N GLN A 332 -10.79 -3.88 15.46
CA GLN A 332 -10.49 -4.95 14.52
C GLN A 332 -10.68 -4.38 13.11
N ILE A 333 -9.69 -4.57 12.25
CA ILE A 333 -9.63 -4.03 10.91
C ILE A 333 -10.00 -5.14 9.95
N LEU A 334 -11.00 -4.88 9.13
CA LEU A 334 -11.42 -5.77 8.06
C LEU A 334 -11.08 -5.11 6.73
N SER A 335 -10.77 -5.90 5.71
CA SER A 335 -10.70 -5.40 4.33
C SER A 335 -11.63 -6.18 3.42
N ALA A 336 -12.28 -5.47 2.50
CA ALA A 336 -12.83 -6.04 1.27
C ALA A 336 -12.01 -5.53 0.09
N CYS A 337 -11.34 -6.45 -0.61
CA CYS A 337 -10.49 -6.13 -1.76
C CYS A 337 -11.37 -5.75 -2.98
N VAL A 338 -11.04 -4.64 -3.64
CA VAL A 338 -11.62 -4.17 -4.90
C VAL A 338 -10.63 -4.49 -6.02
N ASN A 339 -11.06 -5.23 -7.03
CA ASN A 339 -10.23 -5.52 -8.20
C ASN A 339 -10.52 -4.55 -9.37
N ALA A 340 -9.45 -4.10 -10.02
CA ALA A 340 -9.55 -3.39 -11.29
C ALA A 340 -9.52 -4.41 -12.44
N TYR A 341 -10.62 -4.49 -13.21
CA TYR A 341 -10.70 -5.36 -14.40
C TYR A 341 -10.27 -4.65 -15.69
N SER A 342 -9.95 -3.36 -15.62
CA SER A 342 -9.46 -2.57 -16.74
C SER A 342 -8.52 -1.47 -16.26
N CYS A 343 -7.69 -0.96 -17.16
CA CYS A 343 -6.99 0.30 -16.94
C CYS A 343 -8.00 1.41 -16.59
N GLY A 344 -7.58 2.36 -15.74
CA GLY A 344 -8.41 3.46 -15.27
C GLY A 344 -9.47 3.06 -14.24
N SER A 345 -9.59 1.78 -13.87
CA SER A 345 -10.43 1.33 -12.76
C SER A 345 -9.65 1.35 -11.45
N SER A 346 -10.32 1.72 -10.35
CA SER A 346 -9.73 1.64 -9.02
C SER A 346 -9.57 0.18 -8.56
N SER A 347 -8.46 -0.10 -7.89
CA SER A 347 -8.18 -1.37 -7.19
C SER A 347 -7.59 -1.09 -5.82
N GLY A 348 -7.76 -2.00 -4.88
CA GLY A 348 -7.18 -1.90 -3.54
C GLY A 348 -8.05 -2.55 -2.49
N ASP A 349 -8.07 -1.97 -1.30
CA ASP A 349 -8.71 -2.47 -0.10
C ASP A 349 -9.67 -1.43 0.48
N MET A 350 -10.96 -1.78 0.56
CA MET A 350 -11.91 -1.03 1.37
C MET A 350 -11.74 -1.46 2.82
N LEU A 351 -11.13 -0.59 3.62
CA LEU A 351 -10.85 -0.85 5.03
C LEU A 351 -12.04 -0.49 5.90
N TYR A 352 -12.39 -1.38 6.81
CA TYR A 352 -13.43 -1.20 7.82
C TYR A 352 -12.85 -1.40 9.21
N VAL A 353 -13.45 -0.71 10.18
CA VAL A 353 -13.11 -0.84 11.60
C VAL A 353 -14.30 -1.29 12.41
N TRP A 354 -14.15 -2.42 13.08
CA TRP A 354 -15.08 -2.95 14.07
C TRP A 354 -14.57 -2.61 15.47
N ASN A 355 -15.39 -1.92 16.26
CA ASN A 355 -15.03 -1.53 17.64
C ASN A 355 -15.69 -2.41 18.72
N GLY A 356 -16.34 -3.51 18.33
CA GLY A 356 -17.14 -4.36 19.21
C GLY A 356 -18.63 -4.00 19.28
N SER A 357 -19.05 -2.89 18.68
CA SER A 357 -20.47 -2.46 18.65
C SER A 357 -20.92 -1.88 17.31
N LYS A 358 -20.03 -1.22 16.56
CA LYS A 358 -20.30 -0.63 15.25
C LYS A 358 -19.19 -0.98 14.29
N LEU A 359 -19.57 -1.31 13.05
CA LEU A 359 -18.67 -1.43 11.92
C LEU A 359 -18.76 -0.15 11.08
N LYS A 360 -17.63 0.42 10.71
CA LYS A 360 -17.56 1.64 9.91
C LYS A 360 -16.55 1.50 8.80
N PHE A 361 -16.83 2.12 7.66
CA PHE A 361 -15.81 2.37 6.67
C PHE A 361 -14.73 3.28 7.29
N LEU A 362 -13.47 2.89 7.12
CA LEU A 362 -12.31 3.60 7.65
C LEU A 362 -11.61 4.39 6.55
N TYR A 363 -11.23 3.70 5.46
CA TYR A 363 -10.43 4.26 4.39
C TYR A 363 -10.41 3.35 3.15
N PHE A 364 -10.09 3.91 1.98
CA PHE A 364 -9.78 3.13 0.77
C PHE A 364 -8.27 3.14 0.58
N ASP A 365 -7.62 1.99 0.80
CA ASP A 365 -6.19 1.79 0.62
C ASP A 365 -5.96 1.11 -0.74
N GLY A 366 -5.67 1.90 -1.76
CA GLY A 366 -5.70 1.44 -3.14
C GLY A 366 -5.18 2.49 -4.10
N GLY A 367 -5.65 2.42 -5.34
CA GLY A 367 -5.19 3.33 -6.38
C GLY A 367 -5.89 3.08 -7.70
N VAL A 368 -5.51 3.88 -8.68
CA VAL A 368 -5.93 3.73 -10.08
C VAL A 368 -4.66 3.71 -10.92
N GLY A 369 -4.49 2.71 -11.76
CA GLY A 369 -3.44 2.68 -12.78
C GLY A 369 -4.05 2.83 -14.16
N ASP A 370 -3.55 3.78 -14.96
CA ASP A 370 -3.92 3.92 -16.36
C ASP A 370 -2.70 4.25 -17.24
N GLY A 371 -2.14 3.22 -17.87
CA GLY A 371 -0.92 3.34 -18.64
C GLY A 371 0.25 3.78 -17.77
N GLY A 372 0.80 4.96 -18.06
CA GLY A 372 1.86 5.58 -17.25
C GLY A 372 1.35 6.29 -16.01
N LEU A 373 0.06 6.59 -15.91
CA LEU A 373 -0.50 7.33 -14.79
C LEU A 373 -0.89 6.41 -13.63
N SER A 374 -0.68 6.91 -12.42
CA SER A 374 -1.05 6.23 -11.20
C SER A 374 -1.53 7.18 -10.13
N GLU A 375 -2.68 6.87 -9.54
CA GLU A 375 -3.12 7.39 -8.25
C GLU A 375 -2.87 6.34 -7.18
N TYR A 376 -2.44 6.77 -6.01
CA TYR A 376 -2.17 5.91 -4.87
C TYR A 376 -2.70 6.55 -3.59
N PHE A 377 -3.48 5.79 -2.84
CA PHE A 377 -4.07 6.15 -1.56
C PHE A 377 -3.69 5.06 -0.58
N SER A 378 -3.00 5.38 0.50
CA SER A 378 -2.63 4.38 1.50
C SER A 378 -2.82 4.86 2.91
N LEU A 379 -3.20 3.93 3.79
CA LEU A 379 -3.31 4.14 5.21
C LEU A 379 -2.29 3.27 5.93
N ILE A 380 -1.15 3.87 6.24
CA ILE A 380 -0.05 3.18 6.93
C ILE A 380 -0.41 3.04 8.40
N PHE A 381 -0.53 1.81 8.87
CA PHE A 381 -0.83 1.47 10.26
C PHE A 381 0.41 1.54 11.14
N PRO A 382 0.26 1.65 12.48
CA PRO A 382 1.38 1.58 13.42
C PRO A 382 2.32 0.38 13.20
N THR A 383 1.76 -0.73 12.72
CA THR A 383 2.48 -1.99 12.51
C THR A 383 3.17 -2.10 11.16
N ASP A 384 2.88 -1.19 10.23
CA ASP A 384 3.47 -1.19 8.91
C ASP A 384 4.88 -0.59 8.89
N PRO A 385 5.65 -0.84 7.82
CA PRO A 385 6.83 -0.05 7.50
C PRO A 385 6.53 1.44 7.49
N GLY A 386 7.29 2.24 8.25
CA GLY A 386 7.04 3.68 8.40
C GLY A 386 5.90 4.04 9.36
N GLY A 387 5.18 3.06 9.91
CA GLY A 387 4.11 3.27 10.88
C GLY A 387 4.56 3.94 12.18
N ILE A 388 3.69 4.79 12.73
CA ILE A 388 3.91 5.54 13.97
C ILE A 388 3.03 4.96 15.09
N LYS A 389 3.61 4.74 16.28
CA LYS A 389 2.88 4.16 17.42
C LYS A 389 1.61 4.96 17.75
N GLY A 390 0.47 4.26 17.74
CA GLY A 390 -0.84 4.83 18.08
C GLY A 390 -1.41 5.83 17.08
N LYS A 391 -0.78 6.00 15.90
CA LYS A 391 -1.19 6.95 14.85
C LYS A 391 -1.28 6.24 13.51
N LEU A 392 -2.11 6.78 12.63
CA LEU A 392 -2.21 6.34 11.24
C LEU A 392 -1.53 7.38 10.36
N VAL A 393 -0.87 6.97 9.28
CA VAL A 393 -0.33 7.91 8.29
C VAL A 393 -1.12 7.74 7.01
N LYS A 394 -1.90 8.76 6.66
CA LYS A 394 -2.54 8.85 5.35
C LYS A 394 -1.50 9.33 4.35
N TYR A 395 -1.32 8.58 3.27
CA TYR A 395 -0.41 8.90 2.18
C TYR A 395 -1.18 8.90 0.86
N ASP A 396 -1.28 10.06 0.23
CA ASP A 396 -1.93 10.23 -1.07
C ASP A 396 -0.87 10.67 -2.08
N ALA A 397 -0.81 10.00 -3.21
CA ALA A 397 0.12 10.32 -4.27
C ALA A 397 -0.55 10.22 -5.64
N TYR A 398 -0.15 11.11 -6.53
CA TYR A 398 -0.45 11.05 -7.95
C TYR A 398 0.87 11.11 -8.70
N SER A 399 1.09 10.17 -9.59
CA SER A 399 2.38 9.99 -10.25
C SER A 399 2.25 9.50 -11.66
N GLU A 400 3.33 9.70 -12.40
CA GLU A 400 3.51 9.19 -13.75
C GLU A 400 4.77 8.32 -13.81
N SER A 401 4.71 7.28 -14.63
CA SER A 401 5.86 6.45 -14.98
C SER A 401 6.91 7.35 -15.60
N ASP A 402 8.10 7.30 -15.02
CA ASP A 402 9.21 8.08 -15.47
C ASP A 402 10.23 7.17 -16.14
N ASP A 403 10.16 7.11 -17.46
CA ASP A 403 11.12 6.39 -18.28
C ASP A 403 12.45 7.14 -18.41
N ALA A 404 12.59 8.31 -17.75
CA ALA A 404 13.87 8.98 -17.65
C ALA A 404 14.81 8.18 -16.76
N VAL A 405 15.62 7.33 -17.41
CA VAL A 405 16.81 6.72 -16.83
C VAL A 405 17.69 7.84 -16.29
N LEU A 406 17.58 8.11 -14.99
CA LEU A 406 18.60 8.86 -14.27
C LEU A 406 19.85 7.97 -14.28
N ASP A 407 21.01 8.58 -14.50
CA ASP A 407 22.35 7.96 -14.60
C ASP A 407 22.77 7.11 -13.37
N ASN A 408 21.90 7.03 -12.37
CA ASN A 408 22.02 6.16 -11.22
C ASN A 408 21.41 4.79 -11.56
N ARG A 409 22.33 3.92 -11.98
CA ARG A 409 22.29 2.48 -12.33
C ARG A 409 21.45 1.52 -11.44
N CYS A 410 20.50 2.00 -10.64
CA CYS A 410 19.71 1.23 -9.69
C CYS A 410 18.20 1.14 -9.99
N GLU A 411 17.65 2.04 -10.79
CA GLU A 411 16.22 1.98 -11.16
C GLU A 411 16.05 1.90 -12.68
N ASN A 412 15.32 0.89 -13.14
CA ASN A 412 14.95 0.75 -14.56
C ASN A 412 13.63 1.46 -14.90
N TYR A 413 12.87 1.93 -13.89
CA TYR A 413 11.66 2.74 -14.04
C TYR A 413 11.56 3.68 -12.85
N GLY A 414 11.65 4.98 -13.08
CA GLY A 414 11.40 5.98 -12.05
C GLY A 414 9.89 6.20 -11.87
N THR A 415 9.51 6.77 -10.73
CA THR A 415 8.17 7.30 -10.53
C THR A 415 8.27 8.81 -10.33
N ALA A 416 7.60 9.58 -11.19
CA ALA A 416 7.55 11.03 -11.09
C ALA A 416 6.25 11.45 -10.40
N PHE A 417 6.36 11.89 -9.14
CA PHE A 417 5.20 12.33 -8.36
C PHE A 417 4.75 13.74 -8.77
N MET A 418 3.56 13.83 -9.36
CA MET A 418 2.85 15.10 -9.60
C MET A 418 2.25 15.66 -8.31
N SER A 419 1.77 14.78 -7.43
CA SER A 419 1.30 15.11 -6.10
C SER A 419 1.76 14.05 -5.11
N GLU A 420 2.09 14.46 -3.89
CA GLU A 420 2.47 13.55 -2.82
C GLU A 420 2.28 14.24 -1.46
N ILE A 421 1.29 13.77 -0.71
CA ILE A 421 0.81 14.40 0.51
C ILE A 421 0.74 13.37 1.64
N TYR A 422 1.25 13.77 2.80
CA TYR A 422 1.17 12.98 4.02
C TYR A 422 0.29 13.69 5.04
N SER A 423 -0.49 12.92 5.79
CA SER A 423 -1.27 13.42 6.94
C SER A 423 -1.15 12.45 8.10
N ILE A 424 -0.84 12.97 9.30
CA ILE A 424 -0.82 12.14 10.51
C ILE A 424 -2.21 12.15 11.11
N MET A 425 -2.84 10.99 11.20
CA MET A 425 -4.23 10.82 11.57
C MET A 425 -4.36 10.12 12.92
N GLU A 426 -5.43 10.44 13.63
CA GLU A 426 -5.93 9.71 14.78
C GLU A 426 -7.33 9.18 14.47
N PHE A 427 -7.55 7.89 14.77
CA PHE A 427 -8.89 7.33 14.74
C PHE A 427 -9.55 7.50 16.11
N ASN A 428 -10.57 8.35 16.19
CA ASN A 428 -11.25 8.67 17.46
C ASN A 428 -12.39 7.69 17.82
N GLY A 429 -12.53 6.58 17.09
CA GLY A 429 -13.65 5.62 17.21
C GLY A 429 -14.83 5.90 16.26
N ASP A 430 -14.79 7.01 15.55
CA ASP A 430 -15.78 7.37 14.54
C ASP A 430 -15.14 7.68 13.19
N THR A 431 -14.23 8.64 13.16
CA THR A 431 -13.62 9.14 11.94
C THR A 431 -12.11 9.28 12.12
N LEU A 432 -11.41 9.37 10.99
CA LEU A 432 -10.02 9.81 10.96
C LEU A 432 -9.99 11.33 11.13
N VAL A 433 -9.23 11.81 12.11
CA VAL A 433 -8.99 13.23 12.36
C VAL A 433 -7.51 13.50 12.17
N GLU A 434 -7.20 14.48 11.33
CA GLU A 434 -5.81 14.90 11.15
C GLU A 434 -5.31 15.61 12.41
N LEU A 435 -4.12 15.23 12.87
CA LEU A 435 -3.47 15.83 14.02
C LEU A 435 -2.60 17.02 13.64
N PRO A 436 -2.54 18.05 14.49
CA PRO A 436 -1.53 19.08 14.38
C PRO A 436 -0.11 18.49 14.40
N GLY A 437 0.73 18.92 13.46
CA GLY A 437 2.11 18.50 13.30
C GLY A 437 2.73 19.16 12.07
N LYS A 438 3.98 18.83 11.72
CA LYS A 438 4.70 19.51 10.64
C LYS A 438 3.98 19.45 9.29
N HIS A 439 3.43 18.30 8.91
CA HIS A 439 2.67 18.13 7.67
C HIS A 439 1.40 19.00 7.65
N PHE A 440 0.66 19.03 8.77
CA PHE A 440 -0.50 19.89 8.94
C PHE A 440 -0.11 21.38 8.87
N GLN A 441 1.00 21.76 9.50
CA GLN A 441 1.50 23.14 9.50
C GLN A 441 1.87 23.63 8.10
N VAL A 442 2.48 22.79 7.26
CA VAL A 442 2.74 23.13 5.84
C VAL A 442 1.43 23.41 5.11
N LYS A 443 0.41 22.54 5.27
CA LYS A 443 -0.92 22.74 4.66
C LYS A 443 -1.60 24.02 5.13
N GLN A 444 -1.58 24.31 6.44
CA GLN A 444 -2.16 25.55 6.97
C GLN A 444 -1.40 26.79 6.48
N PHE A 445 -0.07 26.73 6.45
CA PHE A 445 0.78 27.80 5.94
C PHE A 445 0.46 28.12 4.48
N VAL A 446 0.43 27.09 3.63
CA VAL A 446 0.09 27.24 2.20
C VAL A 446 -1.31 27.78 2.03
N LYS A 447 -2.31 27.20 2.70
CA LYS A 447 -3.71 27.64 2.60
C LYS A 447 -3.90 29.10 3.03
N ALA A 448 -3.19 29.53 4.06
CA ALA A 448 -3.26 30.91 4.55
C ALA A 448 -2.56 31.90 3.60
N LYS A 449 -1.41 31.53 3.04
CA LYS A 449 -0.58 32.43 2.22
C LYS A 449 -0.97 32.44 0.74
N TYR A 450 -1.47 31.31 0.22
CA TYR A 450 -1.79 31.08 -1.19
C TYR A 450 -3.16 30.38 -1.32
N PRO A 451 -4.28 31.04 -0.93
CA PRO A 451 -5.59 30.40 -0.84
C PRO A 451 -6.16 29.90 -2.19
N GLU A 452 -5.66 30.42 -3.32
CA GLU A 452 -6.05 30.00 -4.67
C GLU A 452 -5.28 28.75 -5.16
N TYR A 453 -4.25 28.34 -4.41
CA TYR A 453 -3.37 27.24 -4.77
C TYR A 453 -3.62 26.00 -3.89
N GLN A 454 -3.48 24.83 -4.49
CA GLN A 454 -3.41 23.53 -3.81
C GLN A 454 -1.95 23.13 -3.62
N LEU A 455 -1.65 22.57 -2.45
CA LEU A 455 -0.37 21.92 -2.18
C LEU A 455 -0.33 20.60 -2.91
N MET A 456 0.61 20.46 -3.83
CA MET A 456 0.79 19.25 -4.64
C MET A 456 1.87 18.37 -4.04
N HIS A 457 3.04 18.93 -3.76
CA HIS A 457 4.20 18.17 -3.28
C HIS A 457 5.04 19.02 -2.33
N TYR A 458 5.72 18.39 -1.37
CA TYR A 458 6.70 19.06 -0.52
C TYR A 458 7.75 18.08 0.03
N ARG A 459 8.88 18.64 0.46
CA ARG A 459 9.94 17.95 1.20
C ARG A 459 10.48 18.82 2.31
N PHE A 460 10.70 18.21 3.47
CA PHE A 460 11.40 18.84 4.58
C PHE A 460 12.92 18.71 4.37
N PHE A 461 13.65 19.73 4.81
CA PHE A 461 15.12 19.79 4.81
C PHE A 461 15.59 20.80 5.86
N ASP A 462 16.90 20.93 6.09
CA ASP A 462 17.47 22.00 6.93
C ASP A 462 18.45 22.78 6.06
N GLY A 463 17.91 23.75 5.31
CA GLY A 463 18.65 24.47 4.28
C GLY A 463 19.66 25.44 4.87
N ASN A 464 19.31 26.08 5.99
CA ASN A 464 20.12 27.09 6.65
C ASN A 464 21.07 26.52 7.73
N LYS A 465 20.95 25.22 8.04
CA LYS A 465 21.74 24.46 9.03
C LYS A 465 21.56 25.00 10.46
N ASP A 466 20.36 25.42 10.82
CA ASP A 466 20.02 25.91 12.16
C ASP A 466 19.39 24.83 13.07
N GLY A 467 19.19 23.62 12.55
CA GLY A 467 18.59 22.50 13.26
C GLY A 467 17.06 22.52 13.28
N VAL A 468 16.42 23.45 12.56
CA VAL A 468 14.97 23.53 12.36
C VAL A 468 14.63 23.03 10.96
N GLU A 469 13.54 22.27 10.84
CA GLU A 469 13.07 21.80 9.52
C GLU A 469 12.46 22.97 8.71
N ASP A 470 13.08 23.24 7.57
CA ASP A 470 12.55 24.02 6.46
C ASP A 470 11.70 23.14 5.53
N VAL A 471 10.97 23.78 4.62
CA VAL A 471 10.15 23.07 3.62
C VAL A 471 10.32 23.67 2.22
N ALA A 472 10.57 22.81 1.25
CA ALA A 472 10.39 23.09 -0.17
C ALA A 472 9.02 22.56 -0.59
N PHE A 473 8.25 23.34 -1.34
CA PHE A 473 6.89 22.98 -1.73
C PHE A 473 6.55 23.41 -3.16
N PHE A 474 5.66 22.65 -3.78
CA PHE A 474 5.12 22.90 -5.12
C PHE A 474 3.61 23.05 -5.04
N LEU A 475 3.08 24.14 -5.59
CA LEU A 475 1.65 24.43 -5.61
C LEU A 475 1.12 24.63 -7.02
N GLN A 476 -0.18 24.37 -7.19
CA GLN A 476 -0.91 24.55 -8.44
C GLN A 476 -2.31 25.12 -8.19
N ILE A 477 -2.80 26.01 -9.06
CA ILE A 477 -4.20 26.47 -9.03
C ILE A 477 -5.10 25.31 -9.47
N SER A 478 -6.01 24.88 -8.59
CA SER A 478 -6.82 23.67 -8.78
C SER A 478 -7.77 23.75 -9.97
N ASN A 479 -7.78 22.72 -10.82
CA ASN A 479 -8.86 22.27 -11.73
C ASN A 479 -8.35 21.57 -13.00
N TYR A 480 -7.05 21.31 -13.13
CA TYR A 480 -6.52 20.64 -14.31
C TYR A 480 -5.77 19.36 -13.93
N GLU A 481 -6.04 18.29 -14.68
CA GLU A 481 -5.28 17.04 -14.66
C GLU A 481 -3.77 17.26 -14.94
N HIS A 482 -3.40 18.44 -15.46
CA HIS A 482 -2.04 18.78 -15.85
C HIS A 482 -1.58 20.14 -15.29
N PRO A 483 -0.31 20.24 -14.85
CA PRO A 483 0.24 21.50 -14.41
C PRO A 483 0.57 22.41 -15.60
N GLU A 484 -0.04 23.59 -15.61
CA GLU A 484 0.28 24.70 -16.51
C GLU A 484 1.27 25.63 -15.82
N LYS A 485 2.36 26.02 -16.48
CA LYS A 485 3.44 26.80 -15.87
C LYS A 485 2.93 28.08 -15.20
N ASN A 486 2.01 28.81 -15.86
CA ASN A 486 1.48 30.08 -15.39
C ASN A 486 0.48 29.93 -14.22
N LYS A 487 0.16 28.70 -13.84
CA LYS A 487 -0.75 28.36 -12.74
C LYS A 487 -0.02 27.64 -11.60
N THR A 488 1.31 27.70 -11.58
CA THR A 488 2.13 26.98 -10.61
C THR A 488 3.09 27.90 -9.89
N LEU A 489 3.53 27.45 -8.72
CA LEU A 489 4.61 28.12 -8.00
C LEU A 489 5.44 27.09 -7.23
N ILE A 490 6.74 27.35 -7.15
CA ILE A 490 7.65 26.59 -6.30
C ILE A 490 8.15 27.51 -5.20
N GLY A 491 8.08 27.05 -3.96
CA GLY A 491 8.40 27.85 -2.80
C GLY A 491 9.34 27.14 -1.84
N ILE A 492 10.08 27.95 -1.08
CA ILE A 492 10.86 27.52 0.06
C ILE A 492 10.40 28.35 1.25
N ALA A 493 10.06 27.70 2.36
CA ALA A 493 9.76 28.35 3.61
C ALA A 493 10.71 27.86 4.71
N PHE A 494 11.24 28.81 5.48
CA PHE A 494 12.14 28.49 6.59
C PHE A 494 11.36 28.26 7.86
N GLY A 495 11.70 27.18 8.56
CA GLY A 495 11.08 26.80 9.82
C GLY A 495 11.42 27.76 10.95
N THR A 496 10.65 27.66 12.04
CA THR A 496 10.88 28.41 13.28
C THR A 496 11.00 27.46 14.46
N LEU A 497 11.56 27.95 15.57
CA LEU A 497 11.69 27.17 16.81
C LEU A 497 10.35 26.69 17.40
N ILE A 498 9.23 27.28 17.00
CA ILE A 498 7.88 26.88 17.42
C ILE A 498 7.19 25.94 16.42
N GLY A 499 7.89 25.52 15.37
CA GLY A 499 7.38 24.63 14.33
C GLY A 499 6.47 25.30 13.29
N THR A 500 6.43 26.63 13.22
CA THR A 500 5.75 27.37 12.14
C THR A 500 6.73 27.79 11.05
N PHE A 501 6.24 28.43 9.99
CA PHE A 501 7.06 28.97 8.90
C PHE A 501 6.86 30.49 8.80
N ASP A 502 7.96 31.26 8.87
CA ASP A 502 7.90 32.73 8.96
C ASP A 502 8.32 33.42 7.65
N THR A 503 9.42 32.98 7.06
CA THR A 503 9.92 33.53 5.79
C THR A 503 9.66 32.53 4.68
N CYS A 504 9.15 33.03 3.56
CA CYS A 504 8.96 32.19 2.39
C CYS A 504 9.23 32.98 1.12
N THR A 505 10.03 32.36 0.27
CA THR A 505 10.41 32.85 -1.04
C THR A 505 9.75 31.94 -2.06
N VAL A 506 9.14 32.52 -3.10
CA VAL A 506 8.50 31.78 -4.18
C VAL A 506 9.11 32.16 -5.52
N ASN A 507 9.05 31.23 -6.44
CA ASN A 507 9.44 31.44 -7.82
C ASN A 507 8.28 30.98 -8.74
N LEU A 508 7.78 31.92 -9.54
CA LEU A 508 6.75 31.73 -10.58
C LEU A 508 7.40 31.46 -11.95
N ASN A 509 8.64 31.91 -12.10
CA ASN A 509 9.57 31.72 -13.20
C ASN A 509 9.85 30.25 -13.46
N MET A 510 10.19 29.52 -12.39
CA MET A 510 11.02 28.31 -12.36
C MET A 510 10.46 27.10 -13.13
N VAL A 511 9.35 27.22 -13.83
CA VAL A 511 8.85 26.20 -14.73
C VAL A 511 8.84 26.78 -16.15
N LYS A 512 9.64 26.20 -17.06
CA LYS A 512 9.82 26.75 -18.42
C LYS A 512 8.68 26.38 -19.37
N LYS A 513 8.09 25.19 -19.19
CA LYS A 513 7.12 24.56 -20.08
C LYS A 513 5.98 23.93 -19.27
N ASP A 514 4.84 23.73 -19.92
CA ASP A 514 3.75 22.91 -19.35
C ASP A 514 4.13 21.43 -19.33
N PHE A 515 3.29 20.58 -18.72
CA PHE A 515 3.50 19.12 -18.62
C PHE A 515 4.83 18.76 -17.95
N PHE A 516 4.90 19.04 -16.65
CA PHE A 516 6.11 18.85 -15.88
C PHE A 516 5.85 18.21 -14.51
N VAL A 517 6.92 17.68 -13.93
CA VAL A 517 6.95 17.23 -12.54
C VAL A 517 8.11 17.89 -11.83
N VAL A 518 7.88 18.26 -10.56
CA VAL A 518 8.87 18.85 -9.67
C VAL A 518 9.24 17.84 -8.60
N GLN A 519 10.53 17.54 -8.47
CA GLN A 519 11.08 16.72 -7.40
C GLN A 519 12.02 17.56 -6.54
N PHE A 520 11.89 17.40 -5.22
CA PHE A 520 12.80 18.02 -4.26
C PHE A 520 13.73 16.95 -3.67
N ASN A 521 15.03 17.14 -3.84
CA ASN A 521 16.07 16.25 -3.35
C ASN A 521 16.92 17.02 -2.33
N PRO A 522 16.62 16.94 -1.02
CA PRO A 522 17.45 17.53 0.02
C PRO A 522 18.90 17.03 -0.07
N GLN A 523 19.86 17.95 -0.01
CA GLN A 523 21.29 17.67 -0.07
C GLN A 523 21.97 18.12 1.23
N PRO A 524 23.12 17.52 1.63
CA PRO A 524 23.84 17.97 2.82
C PRO A 524 24.24 19.46 2.82
N GLU A 525 24.38 20.06 1.63
CA GLU A 525 24.74 21.48 1.46
C GLU A 525 23.59 22.38 1.01
N GLY A 526 22.38 21.83 0.83
CA GLY A 526 21.23 22.63 0.43
C GLY A 526 20.10 21.81 -0.18
N LEU A 527 19.59 22.25 -1.32
CA LEU A 527 18.42 21.66 -1.96
C LEU A 527 18.65 21.53 -3.45
N GLU A 528 18.43 20.34 -3.98
CA GLU A 528 18.29 20.12 -5.41
C GLU A 528 16.81 20.10 -5.79
N ILE A 529 16.47 20.81 -6.86
CA ILE A 529 15.14 20.82 -7.45
C ILE A 529 15.26 20.29 -8.87
N VAL A 530 14.61 19.18 -9.17
CA VAL A 530 14.58 18.59 -10.52
C VAL A 530 13.21 18.87 -11.13
N ILE A 531 13.20 19.42 -12.33
CA ILE A 531 11.99 19.67 -13.10
C ILE A 531 12.10 18.88 -14.39
N LYS A 532 11.23 17.89 -14.56
CA LYS A 532 11.15 17.06 -15.76
C LYS A 532 9.97 17.52 -16.58
N TYR A 533 10.14 17.63 -17.90
CA TYR A 533 9.13 18.10 -18.84
C TYR A 533 8.87 17.03 -19.90
N ASN A 534 7.64 16.97 -20.41
CA ASN A 534 7.20 15.98 -21.39
C ASN A 534 7.51 14.54 -20.93
N ILE A 535 7.09 14.21 -19.71
CA ILE A 535 7.24 12.85 -19.15
C ILE A 535 6.02 11.99 -19.50
N GLY A 536 6.23 10.67 -19.52
CA GLY A 536 5.19 9.63 -19.60
C GLY A 536 4.26 9.69 -20.82
N TYR A 537 2.99 9.39 -20.59
CA TYR A 537 1.94 9.25 -21.61
C TYR A 537 1.72 10.56 -22.39
N TYR A 538 1.98 11.69 -21.74
CA TYR A 538 1.77 13.03 -22.29
C TYR A 538 2.97 13.59 -23.04
N ALA A 539 4.07 12.85 -23.13
CA ALA A 539 5.22 13.28 -23.93
C ALA A 539 4.84 13.57 -25.39
N GLY A 540 3.77 12.95 -25.93
CA GLY A 540 3.24 13.26 -27.26
C GLY A 540 4.24 13.02 -28.40
N GLY A 541 5.25 12.17 -28.18
CA GLY A 541 6.40 11.98 -29.05
C GLY A 541 7.46 13.10 -28.99
N GLY A 542 7.26 14.10 -28.12
CA GLY A 542 8.24 15.12 -27.79
C GLY A 542 9.40 14.55 -26.97
N ARG A 543 10.54 15.24 -27.04
CA ARG A 543 11.72 14.90 -26.24
C ARG A 543 11.48 15.22 -24.78
N THR A 544 11.70 14.25 -23.90
CA THR A 544 11.71 14.45 -22.46
C THR A 544 12.95 15.30 -22.13
N THR A 545 12.76 16.39 -21.41
CA THR A 545 13.87 17.23 -20.94
C THR A 545 13.80 17.34 -19.44
N TYR A 546 14.95 17.44 -18.76
CA TYR A 546 14.96 17.85 -17.37
C TYR A 546 15.91 19.01 -17.14
N ASP A 547 15.58 19.78 -16.10
CA ASP A 547 16.46 20.76 -15.50
C ASP A 547 16.66 20.41 -14.02
N GLN A 548 17.90 20.44 -13.56
CA GLN A 548 18.29 20.21 -12.18
C GLN A 548 18.95 21.47 -11.64
N TYR A 549 18.32 22.06 -10.64
CA TYR A 549 18.73 23.29 -9.98
C TYR A 549 19.33 22.96 -8.63
N LEU A 550 20.60 23.28 -8.42
CA LEU A 550 21.22 23.16 -7.10
C LEU A 550 21.19 24.51 -6.37
N PHE A 551 20.62 24.52 -5.17
CA PHE A 551 20.54 25.68 -4.31
C PHE A 551 21.31 25.45 -3.01
N THR A 552 21.95 26.51 -2.50
CA THR A 552 22.60 26.52 -1.18
C THR A 552 22.19 27.76 -0.41
N TYR A 553 22.12 27.70 0.91
CA TYR A 553 21.79 28.87 1.71
C TYR A 553 22.95 29.88 1.79
N ASP A 554 22.67 31.15 1.49
CA ASP A 554 23.58 32.27 1.69
C ASP A 554 23.24 32.99 3.00
N LYS A 555 24.16 32.92 3.98
CA LYS A 555 23.95 33.49 5.32
C LYS A 555 23.88 35.01 5.34
N GLU A 556 24.55 35.70 4.41
CA GLU A 556 24.54 37.16 4.35
C GLU A 556 23.21 37.66 3.78
N LEU A 557 22.74 36.99 2.73
CA LEU A 557 21.47 37.33 2.07
C LEU A 557 20.24 36.72 2.77
N LYS A 558 20.45 35.76 3.68
CA LYS A 558 19.41 34.99 4.38
C LYS A 558 18.39 34.37 3.41
N THR A 559 18.89 33.76 2.34
CA THR A 559 18.06 33.13 1.30
C THR A 559 18.81 32.00 0.60
N MET A 560 18.10 31.18 -0.15
CA MET A 560 18.69 30.18 -1.04
C MET A 560 19.22 30.88 -2.30
N VAL A 561 20.46 30.56 -2.68
CA VAL A 561 21.11 31.04 -3.92
C VAL A 561 21.39 29.89 -4.86
N TRP A 562 21.17 30.14 -6.15
CA TRP A 562 21.37 29.19 -7.23
C TRP A 562 22.87 28.98 -7.51
N ARG A 563 23.29 27.71 -7.54
CA ARG A 563 24.70 27.32 -7.72
C ARG A 563 24.99 26.73 -9.09
N SER A 564 24.11 25.88 -9.58
CA SER A 564 24.29 25.23 -10.87
C SER A 564 22.96 24.85 -11.50
N LEU A 565 22.99 24.77 -12.83
CA LEU A 565 21.96 24.19 -13.67
C LEU A 565 22.56 23.00 -14.39
N THR A 566 21.97 21.82 -14.24
CA THR A 566 22.21 20.72 -15.17
C THR A 566 20.97 20.52 -16.02
N SER A 567 21.11 20.54 -17.34
CA SER A 567 20.01 20.26 -18.26
C SER A 567 20.38 19.09 -19.16
N ALA A 568 19.41 18.23 -19.46
CA ALA A 568 19.57 17.21 -20.47
C ALA A 568 18.29 17.00 -21.29
N GLU A 569 18.48 16.53 -22.51
CA GLU A 569 17.41 16.16 -23.43
C GLU A 569 17.51 14.68 -23.78
N GLY A 570 16.43 13.95 -23.54
CA GLY A 570 16.25 12.56 -23.94
C GLY A 570 15.55 12.49 -25.28
N ALA A 571 16.11 11.73 -26.22
CA ALA A 571 15.41 11.38 -27.45
C ALA A 571 14.76 10.00 -27.29
N SER A 572 13.43 9.94 -27.48
CA SER A 572 12.75 8.67 -27.68
C SER A 572 12.96 8.24 -29.14
N SER A 573 13.77 7.23 -29.37
CA SER A 573 13.78 6.51 -30.65
C SER A 573 13.47 5.04 -30.39
N ASP A 574 12.34 4.56 -30.92
CA ASP A 574 11.97 3.14 -30.96
C ASP A 574 11.90 2.42 -29.60
N GLY A 575 11.49 3.12 -28.53
CA GLY A 575 11.35 2.54 -27.19
C GLY A 575 12.67 2.37 -26.42
N LEU A 576 13.79 2.83 -26.99
CA LEU A 576 15.06 2.97 -26.29
C LEU A 576 15.35 4.45 -26.07
N PHE A 577 15.32 4.88 -24.80
CA PHE A 577 15.69 6.24 -24.43
C PHE A 577 17.21 6.39 -24.51
N SER A 578 17.67 7.24 -25.44
CA SER A 578 19.05 7.71 -25.43
C SER A 578 19.07 9.14 -24.90
N TRP A 579 19.78 9.35 -23.78
CA TRP A 579 19.97 10.66 -23.20
C TRP A 579 21.18 11.33 -23.84
N GLN A 580 21.04 12.59 -24.24
CA GLN A 580 22.22 13.41 -24.52
C GLN A 580 23.03 13.57 -23.25
N THR A 581 24.35 13.71 -23.38
CA THR A 581 25.22 14.01 -22.24
C THR A 581 24.72 15.27 -21.55
N PRO A 582 24.41 15.22 -20.23
CA PRO A 582 23.92 16.40 -19.52
C PRO A 582 24.93 17.55 -19.60
N GLU A 583 24.42 18.76 -19.80
CA GLU A 583 25.22 19.98 -19.79
C GLU A 583 25.04 20.68 -18.44
N THR A 584 26.13 20.93 -17.71
CA THR A 584 26.10 21.61 -16.41
C THR A 584 26.75 22.99 -16.47
N GLU A 585 25.99 24.02 -16.14
CA GLU A 585 26.44 25.39 -15.95
C GLU A 585 26.62 25.71 -14.45
N TYR A 586 27.76 26.31 -14.08
CA TYR A 586 28.07 26.70 -12.70
C TYR A 586 28.13 28.22 -12.53
N PHE A 587 27.38 28.76 -11.56
CA PHE A 587 27.31 30.18 -11.26
C PHE A 587 28.25 30.52 -10.09
N LYS A 588 29.57 30.52 -10.34
CA LYS A 588 30.57 30.70 -9.25
C LYS A 588 30.60 32.11 -8.64
N THR A 589 30.19 33.15 -9.38
CA THR A 589 30.30 34.56 -8.93
C THR A 589 28.97 35.28 -8.74
N ASN A 590 27.90 34.83 -9.42
CA ASN A 590 26.61 35.49 -9.36
C ASN A 590 25.76 34.87 -8.26
N ARG A 591 25.46 35.64 -7.21
CA ARG A 591 24.52 35.24 -6.15
C ARG A 591 23.08 35.45 -6.63
N ILE A 592 22.61 34.59 -7.53
CA ILE A 592 21.24 34.62 -8.03
C ILE A 592 20.35 34.04 -6.93
N ARG A 593 19.47 34.86 -6.36
CA ARG A 593 18.54 34.42 -5.32
C ARG A 593 17.43 33.54 -5.92
N PHE A 594 16.89 32.63 -5.12
CA PHE A 594 15.84 31.69 -5.54
C PHE A 594 14.66 32.35 -6.27
N GLU A 595 14.15 33.49 -5.79
CA GLU A 595 13.03 34.23 -6.42
C GLU A 595 13.36 34.81 -7.80
N ASN A 596 14.65 34.98 -8.13
CA ASN A 596 15.12 35.62 -9.36
C ASN A 596 15.63 34.62 -10.40
N VAL A 597 15.40 33.32 -10.16
CA VAL A 597 15.81 32.26 -11.09
C VAL A 597 14.80 32.24 -12.25
N TRP A 598 15.27 32.88 -13.34
CA TRP A 598 14.66 33.19 -14.65
C TRP A 598 13.31 33.92 -14.71
#